data_AF-A0AAD4IQG3-F1
#
_entry.id   AF-A0AAD4IQG3-F1
#
_cell.length_a   1.000
_cell.length_b   1.000
_cell.length_c   1.000
_cell.angle_alpha   90.00
_cell.angle_beta   90.00
_cell.angle_gamma   90.00
#
_symmetry.space_group_name_H-M   'P 1'
#
loop_
_entity.id
_entity.type
_entity.pdbx_description
1 polymer ?
#
loop_
_entity_poly.entity_id
_entity_poly.type
_entity_poly.pdbx_seq_one_letter_code
_entity_poly.pdbx_strand_id
1 'polypeptide(L)'
;IEGVNITVNSVHPGLIMTNLFRYSGILMKVLKLATHILWKNVHQGAATTCYVALHPGLKGASGKYYVDCNEYKPSRFARDEDLAKRLWDFSCNSVNAAEKV
;
A
#
# COMPACT_ATOMS: atom_id res chain seq x y z
N ILE A 1 22.09 10.38 2.83
CA ILE A 1 20.89 10.77 2.02
C ILE A 1 20.58 12.27 2.21
N GLU A 2 21.44 13.04 2.89
CA GLU A 2 21.29 14.49 2.93
C GLU A 2 21.44 15.08 1.52
N GLY A 3 20.42 15.79 1.04
CA GLY A 3 20.43 16.50 -0.24
C GLY A 3 19.51 15.97 -1.35
N VAL A 4 18.82 14.83 -1.17
CA VAL A 4 17.84 14.34 -2.17
C VAL A 4 16.41 14.58 -1.68
N ASN A 5 15.62 15.30 -2.46
CA ASN A 5 14.21 15.57 -2.16
C ASN A 5 13.35 14.32 -2.44
N ILE A 6 13.39 13.33 -1.54
CA ILE A 6 12.64 12.09 -1.62
C ILE A 6 11.36 12.21 -0.81
N THR A 7 10.23 11.90 -1.44
CA THR A 7 8.93 11.73 -0.78
C THR A 7 8.57 10.25 -0.70
N VAL A 8 8.00 9.81 0.43
CA VAL A 8 7.57 8.42 0.63
C VAL A 8 6.12 8.41 1.08
N ASN A 9 5.25 7.75 0.34
CA ASN A 9 3.82 7.66 0.66
C ASN A 9 3.31 6.23 0.44
N SER A 10 2.20 5.90 1.09
CA SER A 10 1.53 4.61 1.00
C SER A 10 0.19 4.76 0.28
N VAL A 11 -0.21 3.76 -0.50
CA VAL A 11 -1.48 3.79 -1.25
C VAL A 11 -2.27 2.51 -1.05
N HIS A 12 -3.60 2.62 -1.09
CA HIS A 12 -4.50 1.49 -1.22
C HIS A 12 -5.21 1.54 -2.57
N PRO A 13 -4.99 0.57 -3.48
CA PRO A 13 -5.57 0.60 -4.82
C PRO A 13 -7.09 0.34 -4.81
N GLY A 14 -7.61 -0.29 -3.75
CA GLY A 14 -9.00 -0.78 -3.67
C GLY A 14 -9.07 -2.28 -3.96
N LEU A 15 -10.29 -2.82 -4.07
CA LEU A 15 -10.50 -4.20 -4.45
C LEU A 15 -10.41 -4.33 -5.98
N ILE A 16 -9.26 -4.78 -6.50
CA ILE A 16 -9.03 -4.88 -7.94
C ILE A 16 -9.12 -6.32 -8.39
N MET A 17 -9.86 -6.59 -9.47
CA MET A 17 -10.01 -7.91 -10.09
C MET A 17 -8.69 -8.41 -10.69
N THR A 18 -7.78 -8.86 -9.84
CA THR A 18 -6.47 -9.42 -10.21
C THR A 18 -6.38 -10.90 -9.82
N ASN A 19 -5.29 -11.53 -10.25
CA ASN A 19 -5.00 -12.93 -9.93
C ASN A 19 -4.48 -13.15 -8.49
N LEU A 20 -4.50 -12.15 -7.61
CA LEU A 20 -3.96 -12.24 -6.25
C LEU A 20 -4.58 -13.40 -5.44
N PHE A 21 -5.89 -13.63 -5.61
CA PHE A 21 -6.62 -14.67 -4.88
C PHE A 21 -7.01 -15.87 -5.76
N ARG A 22 -6.21 -16.18 -6.79
CA ARG A 22 -6.51 -17.24 -7.77
C ARG A 22 -6.64 -18.64 -7.17
N TYR A 23 -5.98 -18.92 -6.04
CA TYR A 23 -6.01 -20.22 -5.36
C TYR A 23 -6.95 -20.27 -4.14
N SER A 24 -7.72 -19.21 -3.90
CA SER A 24 -8.58 -19.10 -2.72
C SER A 24 -9.98 -19.74 -2.92
N GLY A 25 -10.21 -20.40 -4.06
CA GLY A 25 -11.35 -21.29 -4.29
C GLY A 25 -12.73 -20.67 -4.01
N ILE A 26 -13.53 -21.37 -3.21
CA ILE A 26 -14.93 -21.01 -2.88
C ILE A 26 -15.01 -19.69 -2.10
N LEU A 27 -14.05 -19.42 -1.21
CA LEU A 27 -14.03 -18.21 -0.39
C LEU A 27 -14.06 -16.95 -1.25
N MET A 28 -13.28 -16.92 -2.33
CA MET A 28 -13.28 -15.76 -3.24
C MET A 28 -14.53 -15.65 -4.10
N LYS A 29 -15.22 -16.75 -4.39
CA LYS A 29 -16.52 -16.70 -5.08
C LYS A 29 -17.56 -16.03 -4.20
N VAL A 30 -17.62 -16.41 -2.92
CA VAL A 30 -18.51 -15.80 -1.92
C VAL A 30 -18.16 -14.34 -1.72
N LEU A 31 -16.87 -14.02 -1.52
CA LEU A 31 -16.42 -12.65 -1.33
C LEU A 31 -16.72 -11.79 -2.56
N LYS A 32 -16.47 -12.28 -3.78
CA LYS A 32 -16.78 -11.56 -5.03
C LYS A 32 -18.27 -11.28 -5.17
N LEU A 33 -19.13 -12.24 -4.81
CA LEU A 33 -20.58 -12.05 -4.86
C LEU A 33 -21.02 -10.99 -3.83
N ALA A 34 -20.53 -11.10 -2.60
CA ALA A 34 -20.87 -10.17 -1.51
C ALA A 34 -20.34 -8.75 -1.73
N THR A 35 -19.24 -8.59 -2.48
CA THR A 35 -18.56 -7.30 -2.69
C THR A 35 -18.60 -6.82 -4.14
N HIS A 36 -19.46 -7.38 -5.00
CA HIS A 36 -19.40 -7.18 -6.45
C HIS A 36 -19.34 -5.71 -6.89
N ILE A 37 -20.10 -4.83 -6.22
CA ILE A 37 -20.16 -3.38 -6.48
C ILE A 37 -18.92 -2.60 -6.02
N LEU A 38 -18.05 -3.21 -5.21
CA LEU A 38 -16.81 -2.61 -4.69
C LEU A 38 -15.60 -2.90 -5.57
N TRP A 39 -15.74 -3.80 -6.56
CA TRP A 39 -14.63 -4.18 -7.43
C TRP A 39 -14.36 -3.12 -8.48
N LYS A 40 -13.10 -2.74 -8.55
CA LYS A 40 -12.56 -1.78 -9.51
C LYS A 40 -11.87 -2.51 -10.66
N ASN A 41 -11.85 -1.87 -11.82
CA ASN A 41 -11.01 -2.30 -12.93
C ASN A 41 -9.54 -1.87 -12.71
N VAL A 42 -8.65 -2.32 -13.60
CA VAL A 42 -7.21 -2.05 -13.49
C VAL A 42 -6.89 -0.55 -13.52
N HIS A 43 -7.56 0.22 -14.37
CA HIS A 43 -7.33 1.66 -14.48
C HIS A 43 -7.71 2.41 -13.19
N GLN A 44 -8.86 2.07 -12.63
CA GLN A 44 -9.31 2.61 -11.34
C GLN A 44 -8.36 2.23 -10.19
N GLY A 45 -7.82 1.01 -10.20
CA GLY A 45 -6.84 0.57 -9.21
C GLY A 45 -5.48 1.26 -9.32
N ALA A 46 -5.05 1.58 -10.54
CA ALA A 46 -3.81 2.31 -10.78
C ALA A 46 -3.92 3.81 -10.45
N ALA A 47 -5.13 4.36 -10.48
CA ALA A 47 -5.37 5.80 -10.37
C ALA A 47 -4.73 6.44 -9.13
N THR A 48 -4.90 5.84 -7.95
CA THR A 48 -4.32 6.39 -6.70
C THR A 48 -2.80 6.38 -6.74
N THR A 49 -2.18 5.32 -7.25
CA THR A 49 -0.72 5.25 -7.41
C THR A 49 -0.21 6.33 -8.37
N CYS A 50 -0.84 6.49 -9.54
CA CYS A 50 -0.47 7.52 -10.50
C CYS A 50 -0.67 8.93 -9.94
N TYR A 51 -1.78 9.17 -9.24
CA TYR A 51 -2.05 10.46 -8.58
C TYR A 51 -0.96 10.80 -7.56
N VAL A 52 -0.63 9.88 -6.65
CA VAL A 52 0.38 10.10 -5.61
C VAL A 52 1.78 10.28 -6.18
N ALA A 53 2.12 9.58 -7.26
CA ALA A 53 3.43 9.66 -7.87
C ALA A 53 3.63 10.90 -8.76
N LEU A 54 2.57 11.39 -9.43
CA LEU A 54 2.71 12.32 -10.56
C LEU A 54 1.97 13.65 -10.38
N HIS A 55 0.98 13.73 -9.49
CA HIS A 55 0.15 14.93 -9.42
C HIS A 55 0.95 16.11 -8.83
N PRO A 56 1.08 17.26 -9.53
CA PRO A 56 1.90 18.38 -9.06
C PRO A 56 1.48 18.93 -7.70
N GLY A 57 0.19 18.84 -7.37
CA GLY A 57 -0.35 19.24 -6.06
C GLY A 57 0.15 18.42 -4.88
N LEU A 58 0.83 17.28 -5.11
CA LEU A 58 1.43 16.45 -4.07
C LEU A 58 2.95 16.63 -3.97
N LYS A 59 3.52 17.61 -4.67
CA LYS A 59 4.96 17.91 -4.55
C LYS A 59 5.31 18.22 -3.09
N GLY A 60 6.23 17.42 -2.54
CA GLY A 60 6.67 17.53 -1.14
C GLY A 60 5.78 16.81 -0.12
N ALA A 61 4.66 16.22 -0.53
CA ALA A 61 3.86 15.38 0.36
C ALA A 61 4.61 14.09 0.67
N SER A 62 4.86 13.80 1.95
CA SER A 62 5.57 12.61 2.42
C SER A 62 4.96 12.11 3.73
N GLY A 63 5.10 10.81 4.01
CA GLY A 63 4.54 10.14 5.18
C GLY A 63 3.02 9.97 5.14
N LYS A 64 2.38 10.11 3.98
CA LYS A 64 0.92 10.10 3.85
C LYS A 64 0.40 8.75 3.37
N TYR A 65 -0.89 8.51 3.62
CA TYR A 65 -1.62 7.34 3.16
C TYR A 65 -2.80 7.77 2.31
N TYR A 66 -2.95 7.17 1.12
CA TYR A 66 -4.00 7.56 0.17
C TYR A 66 -4.90 6.39 -0.21
N VAL A 67 -6.19 6.69 -0.37
CA VAL A 67 -7.21 5.80 -0.92
C VAL A 67 -8.08 6.61 -1.85
N ASP A 68 -8.37 6.09 -3.05
CA ASP A 68 -9.24 6.77 -4.03
C ASP A 68 -8.81 8.21 -4.31
N CYS A 69 -7.50 8.43 -4.51
CA CYS A 69 -6.89 9.75 -4.74
C CYS A 69 -7.11 10.79 -3.62
N ASN A 70 -7.48 10.37 -2.41
CA ASN A 70 -7.66 11.24 -1.25
C ASN A 70 -6.72 10.82 -0.11
N GLU A 71 -6.26 11.76 0.71
CA GLU A 71 -5.50 11.45 1.93
C GLU A 71 -6.45 10.82 2.96
N TYR A 72 -6.05 9.70 3.55
CA TYR A 72 -6.80 8.98 4.56
C TYR A 72 -5.97 8.78 5.83
N LYS A 73 -6.65 8.76 6.98
CA LYS A 73 -6.03 8.41 8.25
C LYS A 73 -5.81 6.89 8.32
N PRO A 74 -4.57 6.41 8.44
CA PRO A 74 -4.30 4.99 8.54
C PRO A 74 -4.68 4.44 9.93
N SER A 75 -4.63 3.11 10.07
CA SER A 75 -4.95 2.40 11.31
C SER A 75 -4.11 2.89 12.50
N ARG A 76 -4.49 2.55 13.74
CA ARG A 76 -3.67 2.93 14.91
C ARG A 76 -2.28 2.30 14.86
N PHE A 77 -2.18 1.05 14.42
CA PHE A 77 -0.92 0.31 14.36
C PHE A 77 0.02 0.88 13.30
N ALA A 78 -0.53 1.38 12.18
CA ALA A 78 0.25 2.06 11.15
C ALA A 78 0.78 3.44 11.58
N ARG A 79 0.35 3.95 12.74
CA ARG A 79 0.78 5.23 13.34
C ARG A 79 1.60 5.03 14.61
N ASP A 80 1.97 3.79 14.90
CA ASP A 80 2.80 3.43 16.05
C ASP A 80 4.27 3.41 15.61
N GLU A 81 5.00 4.45 15.99
CA GLU A 81 6.41 4.63 15.61
C GLU A 81 7.33 3.58 16.24
N ASP A 82 7.03 3.16 17.47
CA ASP A 82 7.80 2.13 18.17
C ASP A 82 7.63 0.77 17.49
N LEU A 83 6.39 0.44 17.09
CA LEU A 83 6.12 -0.77 16.32
C LEU A 83 6.80 -0.73 14.95
N ALA A 84 6.76 0.41 14.25
CA ALA A 84 7.43 0.59 12.96
C ALA A 84 8.94 0.39 13.08
N LYS A 85 9.58 0.96 14.12
CA LYS A 85 11.01 0.78 14.38
C LYS A 85 11.37 -0.67 14.66
N ARG A 86 10.61 -1.35 15.52
CA ARG A 86 10.82 -2.77 15.84
C ARG A 86 10.70 -3.65 14.59
N LEU A 87 9.72 -3.37 13.73
CA LEU A 87 9.55 -4.10 12.46
C LEU A 87 10.74 -3.87 11.54
N TRP A 88 11.20 -2.63 11.39
CA TRP A 88 12.37 -2.29 10.58
C TRP A 88 13.63 -3.04 11.02
N ASP A 89 13.95 -2.97 12.32
CA ASP A 89 15.14 -3.63 12.87
C ASP A 89 15.07 -5.15 12.66
N PHE A 90 13.91 -5.76 12.89
CA PHE A 90 13.68 -7.18 12.64
C PHE A 90 13.87 -7.55 11.16
N SER A 91 13.31 -6.75 10.24
CA SER A 91 13.43 -6.98 8.81
C SER A 91 14.87 -6.86 8.32
N CYS A 92 15.60 -5.82 8.74
CA CYS A 92 17.02 -5.67 8.41
C CYS A 92 17.85 -6.86 8.92
N ASN A 93 17.62 -7.30 10.16
CA ASN A 93 18.33 -8.46 10.70
C ASN A 93 18.03 -9.74 9.91
N SER A 94 16.79 -9.93 9.48
CA SER A 94 16.36 -11.11 8.72
C SER A 94 16.98 -11.13 7.31
N VAL A 95 16.99 -10.00 6.61
CA VAL A 95 17.61 -9.88 5.29
C VAL A 95 19.12 -10.10 5.37
N ASN A 96 19.80 -9.46 6.32
CA ASN A 96 21.25 -9.61 6.52
C ASN A 96 21.66 -11.03 6.93
N ALA A 97 20.78 -11.78 7.60
CA ALA A 97 21.02 -13.18 7.92
C ALA A 97 20.89 -14.09 6.70
N ALA A 98 19.92 -13.82 5.82
CA ALA A 98 19.70 -14.58 4.59
C ALA A 98 20.83 -14.42 3.57
N GLU A 99 21.48 -13.25 3.51
CA GLU A 99 22.62 -12.99 2.63
C GLU A 99 23.91 -13.73 3.02
N LYS A 100 23.98 -14.28 4.23
CA LYS A 100 25.16 -15.00 4.76
C LYS A 100 25.13 -16.51 4.48
N VAL A 101 24.10 -17.00 3.80
CA VAL A 101 23.90 -18.40 3.41
C VAL A 101 24.12 -18.55 1.91
#